data_AF-X0X530-F1
#
_entry.id   AF-X0X530-F1
#
_cell.length_a   1.000
_cell.length_b   1.000
_cell.length_c   1.000
_cell.angle_alpha   90.00
_cell.angle_beta   90.00
_cell.angle_gamma   90.00
#
_symmetry.space_group_name_H-M   'P 1'
#
loop_
_entity.id
_entity.type
_entity.pdbx_description
1 polymer ?
#
loop_
_entity_poly.entity_id
_entity_poly.type
_entity_poly.pdbx_seq_one_letter_code
_entity_poly.pdbx_strand_id
1 'polypeptide(L)'
;MVAPGLKYLGVMLPYTPLHHLLLAETGLPLVMTSGNLTEEPIAKDNDEATRRLHGIADYFLLHNRDIHSRYDDSVVMVETDKPIVLRRARSYAPYPVHLPFRARQVLACGAELKNTFCLTRDNHAFLGQHI
;
A
#
# COMPACT_ATOMS: atom_id res chain seq x y z
N MET A 1 23.41 1.05 3.57
CA MET A 1 22.93 1.21 2.19
C MET A 1 21.50 0.69 2.14
N VAL A 2 20.54 1.42 1.55
CA VAL A 2 19.09 1.07 1.65
C VAL A 2 18.65 0.03 0.60
N ALA A 3 19.24 0.04 -0.60
CA ALA A 3 18.90 -0.89 -1.70
C ALA A 3 20.18 -1.44 -2.36
N PRO A 4 20.95 -2.30 -1.67
CA PRO A 4 22.22 -2.80 -2.18
C PRO A 4 22.03 -3.64 -3.46
N GLY A 5 22.86 -3.39 -4.47
CA GLY A 5 22.84 -4.15 -5.74
C GLY A 5 21.70 -3.78 -6.70
N LEU A 6 20.85 -2.81 -6.36
CA LEU A 6 19.76 -2.33 -7.23
C LEU A 6 20.11 -0.98 -7.87
N LYS A 7 19.66 -0.78 -9.11
CA LYS A 7 19.80 0.50 -9.83
C LYS A 7 18.76 1.54 -9.43
N TYR A 8 17.69 1.11 -8.73
CA TYR A 8 16.54 1.93 -8.41
C TYR A 8 16.31 1.98 -6.91
N LEU A 9 15.80 3.12 -6.44
CA LEU A 9 15.38 3.33 -5.06
C LEU A 9 13.91 3.78 -5.05
N GLY A 10 13.10 3.13 -4.22
CA GLY A 10 11.71 3.57 -3.99
C GLY A 10 11.71 4.85 -3.16
N VAL A 11 11.04 5.90 -3.65
CA VAL A 11 10.91 7.19 -2.95
C VAL A 11 9.44 7.55 -2.88
N MET A 12 9.03 8.11 -1.75
CA MET A 12 7.69 8.66 -1.53
C MET A 12 7.78 10.06 -0.92
N LEU A 13 6.79 10.89 -1.22
CA LEU A 13 6.64 12.20 -0.59
C LEU A 13 5.71 12.09 0.64
N PRO A 14 5.82 13.01 1.62
CA PRO A 14 4.86 13.08 2.71
C PRO A 14 3.44 13.27 2.17
N TYR A 15 2.54 12.35 2.52
CA TYR A 15 1.14 12.35 2.07
C TYR A 15 0.14 12.53 3.22
N THR A 16 0.62 12.62 4.47
CA THR A 16 -0.21 12.93 5.65
C THR A 16 0.37 14.12 6.41
N PRO A 17 -0.45 14.87 7.17
CA PRO A 17 0.06 15.92 8.06
C PRO A 17 1.14 15.42 9.02
N LEU A 18 1.00 14.18 9.51
CA LEU A 18 2.00 13.57 10.39
C LEU A 18 3.36 13.41 9.71
N HIS A 19 3.40 12.99 8.45
CA HIS A 19 4.66 12.87 7.71
C HIS A 19 5.35 14.22 7.53
N HIS A 20 4.58 15.29 7.29
CA HIS A 20 5.15 16.64 7.21
C HIS A 20 5.80 17.07 8.53
N LEU A 21 5.14 16.82 9.66
CA LEU A 21 5.69 17.13 10.99
C LEU A 21 6.96 16.32 11.28
N LEU A 22 6.95 15.02 11.02
CA LEU A 22 8.11 14.15 11.25
C LEU A 22 9.32 14.57 10.39
N LEU A 23 9.11 14.88 9.12
CA LEU A 23 10.19 15.33 8.23
C LEU A 23 10.71 16.72 8.61
N ALA A 24 9.83 17.62 9.06
CA ALA A 24 10.23 18.96 9.52
C ALA A 24 11.09 18.88 10.79
N GLU A 25 10.72 18.00 11.73
CA GLU A 25 11.45 17.81 12.99
C GLU A 25 12.78 17.07 12.78
N THR A 26 12.78 16.00 11.97
CA THR A 26 13.98 15.17 11.80
C THR A 26 14.97 15.75 10.81
N GLY A 27 14.52 16.52 9.81
CA GLY A 27 15.38 17.06 8.75
C GLY A 27 16.07 15.99 7.89
N LEU A 28 15.59 14.75 7.94
CA LEU A 28 16.23 13.59 7.31
C LEU A 28 15.22 12.77 6.51
N PRO A 29 15.66 12.04 5.46
CA PRO A 29 14.81 11.03 4.82
C PRO A 29 14.56 9.86 5.79
N LEU A 30 13.32 9.40 5.84
CA LEU A 30 12.89 8.29 6.70
C LEU A 30 12.58 7.05 5.88
N VAL A 31 12.90 5.87 6.42
CA VAL A 31 12.48 4.59 5.84
C VAL A 31 11.04 4.32 6.25
N MET A 32 10.15 4.24 5.26
CA MET A 32 8.75 3.86 5.44
C MET A 32 8.53 2.49 4.83
N THR A 33 8.26 1.49 5.67
CA THR A 33 7.95 0.11 5.26
C THR A 33 6.69 -0.38 5.94
N SER A 34 6.10 -1.44 5.39
CA SER A 34 4.91 -2.07 5.94
C SER A 34 5.19 -2.63 7.36
N GLY A 35 4.36 -2.23 8.32
CA GLY A 35 4.47 -2.65 9.72
C GLY A 35 3.88 -4.04 9.95
N ASN A 36 4.59 -5.08 9.52
CA ASN A 36 4.18 -6.47 9.65
C ASN A 36 5.40 -7.40 9.84
N LEU A 37 5.14 -8.58 10.40
CA LEU A 37 6.05 -9.72 10.29
C LEU A 37 6.05 -10.22 8.85
N THR A 38 7.15 -10.85 8.42
CA THR A 38 7.32 -11.40 7.08
C THR A 38 6.10 -12.25 6.69
N GLU A 39 5.55 -12.01 5.49
CA GLU A 39 4.36 -12.68 4.92
C GLU A 39 3.01 -12.42 5.59
N GLU A 40 2.97 -11.61 6.65
CA GLU A 40 1.69 -11.23 7.26
C GLU A 40 1.17 -9.88 6.72
N PRO A 41 -0.15 -9.65 6.68
CA PRO A 41 -0.71 -8.35 6.33
C PRO A 41 -0.28 -7.24 7.32
N ILE A 42 -0.29 -5.99 6.84
CA ILE A 42 -0.08 -4.80 7.68
C ILE A 42 -1.02 -4.82 8.89
N ALA A 43 -0.48 -4.55 10.08
CA ALA A 43 -1.27 -4.38 11.29
C ALA A 43 -2.17 -3.15 11.17
N LYS A 44 -3.45 -3.30 11.47
CA LYS A 44 -4.46 -2.24 11.33
C LYS A 44 -4.81 -1.59 12.66
N ASP A 45 -4.93 -2.42 13.69
CA ASP A 45 -5.42 -2.03 14.99
C ASP A 45 -4.25 -1.74 15.93
N ASN A 46 -4.42 -0.79 16.85
CA ASN A 46 -3.35 -0.37 17.76
C ASN A 46 -2.80 -1.55 18.59
N ASP A 47 -3.69 -2.34 19.20
CA ASP A 47 -3.33 -3.49 20.03
C ASP A 47 -2.67 -4.61 19.20
N GLU A 48 -3.07 -4.74 17.93
CA GLU A 48 -2.44 -5.67 16.99
C GLU A 48 -1.00 -5.23 16.70
N ALA A 49 -0.79 -3.95 16.39
CA ALA A 49 0.52 -3.39 16.09
C ALA A 49 1.48 -3.54 17.27
N THR A 50 1.06 -3.14 18.48
CA THR A 50 1.91 -3.24 19.68
C THR A 50 2.29 -4.67 19.99
N ARG A 51 1.36 -5.62 19.83
CA ARG A 51 1.61 -7.04 20.11
C ARG A 51 2.52 -7.70 19.07
N ARG A 52 2.26 -7.48 17.77
CA ARG A 52 3.00 -8.13 16.67
C ARG A 52 4.40 -7.53 16.46
N LEU A 53 4.56 -6.23 16.69
CA LEU A 53 5.80 -5.50 16.39
C LEU A 53 6.65 -5.20 17.63
N HIS A 54 6.26 -5.67 18.83
CA HIS A 54 6.98 -5.42 20.08
C HIS A 54 8.48 -5.75 20.02
N GLY A 55 8.85 -6.81 19.29
CA GLY A 55 10.25 -7.23 19.13
C GLY A 55 10.99 -6.61 17.95
N ILE A 56 10.34 -5.70 17.21
CA ILE A 56 10.89 -5.05 16.01
C ILE A 56 11.00 -3.54 16.21
N ALA A 57 9.95 -2.92 16.77
CA ALA A 57 9.88 -1.49 16.97
C ALA A 57 10.21 -1.13 18.42
N ASP A 58 11.18 -0.24 18.61
CA ASP A 58 11.50 0.31 19.93
C ASP A 58 10.39 1.24 20.45
N TYR A 59 9.68 1.91 19.54
CA TYR A 59 8.64 2.89 19.86
C TYR A 59 7.44 2.78 18.92
N PHE A 60 6.28 3.18 19.42
CA PHE A 60 5.02 3.20 18.68
C PHE A 60 4.42 4.61 18.69
N LEU A 61 4.09 5.11 17.50
CA LEU A 61 3.35 6.35 17.31
C LEU A 61 1.95 6.03 16.78
N LEU A 62 0.95 6.08 17.66
CA LEU A 62 -0.42 5.63 17.40
C LEU A 62 -1.42 6.78 17.42
N HIS A 63 -2.63 6.53 16.94
CA HIS A 63 -3.75 7.48 17.01
C HIS A 63 -5.08 6.78 17.31
N ASN A 64 -6.10 7.57 17.66
CA ASN A 64 -7.45 7.11 18.00
C ASN A 64 -8.45 7.20 16.84
N ARG A 65 -7.98 7.43 15.60
CA ARG A 65 -8.81 7.35 14.39
C ARG A 65 -8.73 5.95 13.80
N ASP A 66 -9.78 5.15 13.92
CA ASP A 66 -9.75 3.78 13.42
C ASP A 66 -9.47 3.70 11.92
N ILE A 67 -8.65 2.72 11.54
CA ILE A 67 -8.40 2.39 10.13
C ILE A 67 -9.42 1.31 9.76
N HIS A 68 -10.39 1.64 8.90
CA HIS A 68 -11.41 0.65 8.51
C HIS A 68 -10.85 -0.41 7.56
N SER A 69 -10.22 0.03 6.47
CA SER A 69 -9.65 -0.81 5.41
C SER A 69 -8.13 -0.65 5.33
N ARG A 70 -7.43 -1.77 5.13
CA ARG A 70 -5.97 -1.79 5.00
C ARG A 70 -5.58 -1.56 3.56
N TYR A 71 -4.72 -0.58 3.32
CA TYR A 71 -4.11 -0.39 2.01
C TYR A 71 -2.62 -0.21 2.19
N ASP A 72 -1.84 -1.07 1.53
CA ASP A 72 -0.42 -0.82 1.27
C ASP A 72 -0.22 0.48 0.49
N ASP A 73 0.99 1.01 0.54
CA ASP A 73 1.41 2.07 -0.38
C ASP A 73 1.47 1.55 -1.82
N SER A 74 0.96 2.35 -2.74
CA SER A 74 1.09 2.07 -4.17
C SER A 74 2.53 2.30 -4.63
N VAL A 75 2.99 1.47 -5.56
CA VAL A 75 4.34 1.57 -6.12
C VAL A 75 4.22 1.73 -7.64
N VAL A 76 4.82 2.79 -8.16
CA VAL A 76 4.88 3.11 -9.57
C VAL A 76 6.33 3.32 -9.96
N MET A 77 6.71 2.78 -11.11
CA MET A 77 8.00 3.01 -11.74
C MET A 77 7.77 3.82 -13.01
N VAL A 78 8.70 4.69 -13.38
CA VAL A 78 8.68 5.37 -14.68
C VAL A 78 9.75 4.73 -15.55
N GLU A 79 9.34 4.15 -16.67
CA GLU A 79 10.23 3.57 -17.66
C GLU A 79 9.88 4.14 -19.04
N THR A 80 10.88 4.65 -19.76
CA THR A 80 10.69 5.30 -21.07
C THR A 80 9.55 6.34 -21.05
N ASP A 81 9.57 7.23 -20.04
CA ASP A 81 8.57 8.28 -19.78
C ASP A 81 7.13 7.79 -19.57
N LYS A 82 6.94 6.50 -19.30
CA LYS A 82 5.63 5.91 -19.04
C LYS A 82 5.54 5.36 -17.62
N PRO A 83 4.46 5.69 -16.87
CA PRO A 83 4.24 5.11 -15.56
C PRO A 83 3.80 3.64 -15.69
N ILE A 84 4.54 2.76 -15.02
CA ILE A 84 4.22 1.35 -14.84
C ILE A 84 3.84 1.15 -13.38
N VAL A 85 2.58 0.77 -13.14
CA VAL A 85 2.09 0.48 -11.79
C VAL A 85 2.56 -0.92 -11.39
N LEU A 86 3.45 -0.99 -10.40
CA LEU A 86 3.97 -2.26 -9.85
C LEU A 86 3.07 -2.80 -8.74
N ARG A 87 2.45 -1.90 -7.96
CA ARG A 87 1.47 -2.23 -6.93
C ARG A 87 0.37 -1.17 -6.94
N ARG A 88 -0.87 -1.58 -7.22
CA ARG A 88 -2.06 -0.72 -7.20
C ARG A 88 -2.77 -0.88 -5.86
N ALA A 89 -2.55 0.03 -4.92
CA ALA A 89 -3.14 0.00 -3.58
C ALA A 89 -3.66 1.39 -3.18
N ARG A 90 -3.09 2.02 -2.13
CA ARG A 90 -3.51 3.35 -1.64
C ARG A 90 -3.57 4.38 -2.78
N SER A 91 -4.61 5.21 -2.74
CA SER A 91 -4.92 6.26 -3.74
C SER A 91 -5.33 5.77 -5.13
N TYR A 92 -5.28 4.46 -5.43
CA TYR A 92 -5.80 3.88 -6.66
C TYR A 92 -6.99 2.95 -6.44
N ALA A 93 -6.93 2.09 -5.42
CA ALA A 93 -8.07 1.28 -5.00
C ALA A 93 -8.95 2.10 -4.03
N PRO A 94 -10.29 1.97 -4.08
CA PRO A 94 -11.08 1.08 -4.92
C PRO A 94 -11.56 1.73 -6.24
N TYR A 95 -10.89 2.78 -6.75
CA TYR A 95 -11.32 3.44 -7.99
C TYR A 95 -11.32 2.43 -9.15
N PRO A 96 -12.45 2.24 -9.84
CA PRO A 96 -12.59 1.17 -10.81
C PRO A 96 -11.80 1.43 -12.09
N VAL A 97 -11.42 0.34 -12.74
CA VAL A 97 -11.00 0.37 -14.15
C VAL A 97 -12.26 0.41 -15.01
N HIS A 98 -12.34 1.39 -15.91
CA HIS A 98 -13.44 1.51 -16.85
C HIS A 98 -13.25 0.50 -17.99
N LEU A 99 -14.29 -0.29 -18.24
CA LEU A 99 -14.31 -1.27 -19.31
C LEU A 99 -15.01 -0.67 -20.53
N PRO A 100 -14.53 -0.91 -21.76
CA PRO A 100 -15.18 -0.44 -22.98
C PRO A 100 -16.44 -1.26 -23.34
N PHE A 101 -16.88 -2.14 -22.45
CA PHE A 101 -18.04 -3.01 -22.61
C PHE A 101 -18.75 -3.23 -21.27
N ARG A 102 -20.00 -3.69 -21.32
CA ARG A 102 -20.73 -4.12 -20.13
C ARG A 102 -20.31 -5.53 -19.71
N ALA A 103 -19.69 -5.66 -18.55
CA ALA A 103 -19.27 -6.92 -17.97
C ALA A 103 -20.42 -7.61 -17.22
N ARG A 104 -20.37 -8.95 -17.22
CA ARG A 104 -21.15 -9.77 -16.29
C ARG A 104 -20.65 -9.55 -14.87
N GLN A 105 -21.50 -9.72 -13.86
CA GLN A 105 -21.07 -9.69 -12.47
C GLN A 105 -20.28 -10.97 -12.15
N VAL A 106 -18.98 -10.83 -11.93
CA VAL A 106 -18.05 -11.93 -11.70
C VAL A 106 -17.07 -11.55 -10.59
N LEU A 107 -16.71 -12.55 -9.78
CA LEU A 107 -15.54 -12.50 -8.91
C LEU A 107 -14.37 -13.20 -9.61
N ALA A 108 -13.33 -12.46 -9.92
CA ALA A 108 -12.05 -13.01 -10.34
C ALA A 108 -11.11 -13.05 -9.12
N CYS A 109 -10.70 -14.25 -8.71
CA CYS A 109 -9.90 -14.43 -7.49
C CYS A 109 -8.42 -14.07 -7.64
N GLY A 110 -7.94 -13.77 -8.85
CA GLY A 110 -6.54 -13.42 -9.09
C GLY A 110 -5.58 -14.61 -9.06
N ALA A 111 -4.29 -14.31 -8.99
CA ALA A 111 -3.19 -15.27 -8.94
C ALA A 111 -2.76 -15.58 -7.50
N GLU A 112 -2.02 -16.66 -7.26
CA GLU A 112 -1.51 -17.00 -5.93
C GLU A 112 -0.51 -15.96 -5.39
N LEU A 113 0.49 -15.58 -6.20
CA LEU A 113 1.48 -14.57 -5.83
C LEU A 113 1.01 -13.17 -6.21
N LYS A 114 1.25 -12.23 -5.28
CA LYS A 114 0.86 -10.83 -5.43
C LYS A 114 -0.63 -10.67 -5.74
N ASN A 115 -1.47 -11.39 -5.00
CA ASN A 115 -2.88 -11.54 -5.32
C ASN A 115 -3.61 -10.18 -5.31
N THR A 116 -4.58 -10.06 -6.21
CA THR A 116 -5.62 -9.03 -6.15
C THR A 116 -6.88 -9.61 -6.75
N PHE A 117 -7.98 -9.55 -6.01
CA PHE A 117 -9.28 -9.94 -6.55
C PHE A 117 -9.90 -8.81 -7.37
N CYS A 118 -10.82 -9.15 -8.27
CA CYS A 118 -11.59 -8.19 -9.04
C CYS A 118 -13.07 -8.54 -9.01
N LEU A 119 -13.91 -7.53 -8.78
CA LEU A 119 -15.36 -7.61 -8.93
C LEU A 119 -15.79 -6.77 -10.12
N THR A 120 -16.58 -7.33 -11.02
CA THR A 120 -17.11 -6.59 -12.17
C THR A 120 -18.57 -6.21 -11.96
N ARG A 121 -18.96 -4.99 -12.37
CA ARG A 121 -20.35 -4.54 -12.41
C ARG A 121 -20.53 -3.48 -13.49
N ASP A 122 -21.53 -3.66 -14.35
CA ASP A 122 -21.79 -2.81 -15.50
C ASP A 122 -20.51 -2.62 -16.35
N ASN A 123 -20.05 -1.41 -16.58
CA ASN A 123 -18.83 -1.11 -17.32
C ASN A 123 -17.61 -0.87 -16.41
N HIS A 124 -17.59 -1.44 -15.21
CA HIS A 124 -16.53 -1.24 -14.22
C HIS A 124 -15.92 -2.57 -13.75
N ALA A 125 -14.61 -2.55 -13.54
CA ALA A 125 -13.83 -3.57 -12.84
C ALA A 125 -13.25 -2.96 -11.55
N PHE A 126 -13.72 -3.42 -10.41
CA PHE A 126 -13.29 -2.99 -9.08
C PHE A 126 -12.18 -3.92 -8.59
N LEU A 127 -10.96 -3.40 -8.59
CA LEU A 127 -9.80 -4.11 -8.03
C LEU A 127 -9.78 -3.94 -6.51
N GLY A 128 -9.65 -5.07 -5.82
CA GLY A 128 -9.47 -5.11 -4.38
C GLY A 128 -8.11 -4.58 -3.93
N GLN A 129 -7.90 -4.59 -2.62
CA GLN A 129 -6.56 -4.42 -2.05
C GLN A 129 -5.68 -5.63 -2.41
N HIS A 130 -4.36 -5.45 -2.29
CA HIS A 130 -3.43 -6.57 -2.32
C HIS A 130 -3.76 -7.57 -1.21
N ILE A 131 -3.81 -8.86 -1.55
CA ILE A 131 -4.04 -9.97 -0.60
C ILE A 131 -2.76 -10.77 -0.46
#